data_AF-A0A840D5Q8-F1
#
_entry.id   AF-A0A840D5Q8-F1
#
_cell.length_a   1.000
_cell.length_b   1.000
_cell.length_c   1.000
_cell.angle_alpha   90.00
_cell.angle_beta   90.00
_cell.angle_gamma   90.00
#
_symmetry.space_group_name_H-M   'P 1'
#
loop_
_entity.id
_entity.type
_entity.pdbx_description
1 polymer ?
#
loop_
_entity_poly.entity_id
_entity_poly.type
_entity_poly.pdbx_seq_one_letter_code
_entity_poly.pdbx_strand_id
1 'polypeptide(L)'
;MRNLLLLLLFTLLFSCGGTTNNYEKLIADVVQTDGGVKIDLNFKVNELKEIRQISVADSIKIITDNFNTEKEKQMASLEKTLSVFTESIEKAKAANRPSKVMIDSYQSSIDKTNQRIDALRKSVPNELPKYENRDANEILTVVVRCTYTIDEPLTKKRATETFDFFLSPDATKFYSKKRVKE
;
A
#
# COMPACT_ATOMS: atom_id res chain seq x y z
N MET A 1 -16.91 11.95 -55.12
CA MET A 1 -17.96 11.86 -54.08
C MET A 1 -17.74 10.59 -53.28
N ARG A 2 -17.65 10.52 -51.96
CA ARG A 2 -17.31 11.41 -50.85
C ARG A 2 -16.99 10.43 -49.70
N ASN A 3 -15.81 10.55 -49.11
CA ASN A 3 -15.33 9.76 -47.97
C ASN A 3 -16.37 9.63 -46.86
N LEU A 4 -16.43 8.46 -46.20
CA LEU A 4 -16.85 8.39 -44.80
C LEU A 4 -16.00 7.35 -44.06
N LEU A 5 -14.76 7.74 -43.73
CA LEU A 5 -14.01 7.15 -42.63
C LEU A 5 -14.77 7.45 -41.34
N LEU A 6 -15.39 6.45 -40.74
CA LEU A 6 -15.85 6.49 -39.36
C LEU A 6 -14.63 6.31 -38.44
N LEU A 7 -13.86 7.39 -38.29
CA LEU A 7 -12.92 7.55 -37.20
C LEU A 7 -13.74 7.77 -35.93
N LEU A 8 -13.87 6.72 -35.11
CA LEU A 8 -14.31 6.83 -33.72
C LEU A 8 -13.23 7.60 -32.96
N LEU A 9 -13.37 8.93 -32.97
CA LEU A 9 -12.61 9.86 -32.18
C LEU A 9 -13.05 9.70 -30.72
N PHE A 10 -12.45 8.74 -30.00
CA PHE A 10 -12.49 8.69 -28.54
C PHE A 10 -11.66 9.89 -28.02
N THR A 11 -12.28 11.07 -28.03
CA THR A 11 -11.76 12.23 -27.32
C THR A 11 -12.01 12.00 -25.85
N LEU A 12 -11.03 11.39 -25.18
CA LEU A 12 -10.89 11.52 -23.74
C LEU A 12 -10.74 13.02 -23.43
N LEU A 13 -11.84 13.64 -23.03
CA LEU A 13 -11.85 14.92 -22.35
C LEU A 13 -11.23 14.72 -20.96
N PHE A 14 -9.91 14.60 -20.89
CA PHE A 14 -9.18 14.93 -19.66
C PHE A 14 -9.19 16.45 -19.50
N SER A 15 -10.34 17.01 -19.14
CA SER A 15 -10.42 18.35 -18.56
C SER A 15 -10.04 18.24 -17.08
N CYS A 16 -8.74 18.04 -16.80
CA CYS A 16 -8.15 18.19 -15.47
C CYS A 16 -7.49 19.57 -15.29
N GLY A 17 -8.06 20.61 -15.90
CA GLY A 17 -7.54 21.99 -15.75
C GLY A 17 -7.90 22.66 -14.42
N GLY A 18 -8.90 22.13 -13.69
CA GLY A 18 -9.40 22.72 -12.43
C GLY A 18 -8.78 22.14 -11.15
N THR A 19 -8.36 20.87 -11.17
CA THR A 19 -7.88 20.15 -9.97
C THR A 19 -6.44 20.50 -9.61
N THR A 20 -5.59 20.82 -10.59
CA THR A 20 -4.18 21.20 -10.37
C THR A 20 -4.04 22.39 -9.40
N ASN A 21 -4.89 23.41 -9.54
CA ASN A 21 -4.90 24.57 -8.64
C ASN A 21 -5.36 24.20 -7.21
N ASN A 22 -6.27 23.23 -7.07
CA ASN A 22 -6.72 22.79 -5.75
C ASN A 22 -5.65 21.95 -5.02
N TYR A 23 -4.90 21.12 -5.77
CA TYR A 23 -3.76 20.40 -5.20
C TYR A 23 -2.65 21.32 -4.76
N GLU A 24 -2.31 22.33 -5.55
CA GLU A 24 -1.33 23.36 -5.16
C GLU A 24 -1.72 24.03 -3.85
N LYS A 25 -2.98 24.44 -3.69
CA LYS A 25 -3.49 25.04 -2.45
C LYS A 25 -3.41 24.09 -1.26
N LEU A 26 -3.86 22.85 -1.43
CA LEU A 26 -3.80 21.86 -0.35
C LEU A 26 -2.35 21.58 0.06
N ILE A 27 -1.43 21.45 -0.90
CA ILE A 27 0.00 21.24 -0.63
C ILE A 27 0.58 22.46 0.09
N ALA A 28 0.29 23.68 -0.38
CA ALA A 28 0.75 24.91 0.24
C ALA A 28 0.26 25.02 1.69
N ASP A 29 -0.98 24.63 1.97
CA ASP A 29 -1.55 24.67 3.32
C ASP A 29 -0.89 23.62 4.23
N VAL A 30 -0.71 22.39 3.73
CA VAL A 30 -0.03 21.31 4.47
C VAL A 30 1.43 21.63 4.76
N VAL A 31 2.17 22.17 3.78
CA VAL A 31 3.60 22.51 3.95
C VAL A 31 3.77 23.66 4.94
N GLN A 32 2.82 24.59 4.97
CA GLN A 32 2.83 25.76 5.84
C GLN A 32 2.06 25.55 7.14
N THR A 33 1.70 24.32 7.50
CA THR A 33 1.01 24.03 8.77
C THR A 33 1.85 23.09 9.62
N ASP A 34 2.25 23.55 10.80
CA ASP A 34 2.93 22.73 11.81
C ASP A 34 2.13 22.74 13.12
N GLY A 35 1.83 21.56 13.66
CA GLY A 35 1.02 21.44 14.88
C GLY A 35 -0.37 22.10 14.82
N GLY A 36 -0.93 22.31 13.61
CA GLY A 36 -2.19 23.04 13.40
C GLY A 36 -2.04 24.57 13.34
N VAL A 37 -0.81 25.08 13.42
CA VAL A 37 -0.49 26.50 13.28
C VAL A 37 0.06 26.78 11.91
N LYS A 38 -0.47 27.81 11.25
CA LYS A 38 0.01 28.26 9.94
C LYS A 38 1.28 29.10 10.09
N ILE A 39 2.33 28.74 9.38
CA ILE A 39 3.62 29.41 9.31
C ILE A 39 3.77 29.95 7.88
N ASP A 40 3.98 31.25 7.74
CA ASP A 40 4.25 31.85 6.43
C ASP A 40 5.68 31.51 6.00
N LEU A 41 5.81 30.58 5.07
CA LEU A 41 7.09 30.12 4.52
C LEU A 41 7.35 30.70 3.13
N ASN A 42 6.59 31.72 2.69
CA ASN A 42 6.64 32.23 1.32
C ASN A 42 6.63 31.09 0.27
N PHE A 43 5.74 30.12 0.46
CA PHE A 43 5.70 28.88 -0.31
C PHE A 43 5.49 29.17 -1.80
N LYS A 44 6.33 28.56 -2.65
CA LYS A 44 6.25 28.68 -4.10
C LYS A 44 6.36 27.31 -4.76
N VAL A 45 5.36 26.93 -5.56
CA VAL A 45 5.46 25.77 -6.44
C VAL A 45 6.39 26.08 -7.62
N ASN A 46 7.36 25.20 -7.85
CA ASN A 46 8.25 25.25 -9.02
C ASN A 46 7.77 24.28 -10.10
N GLU A 47 7.32 23.09 -9.70
CA GLU A 47 6.75 22.08 -10.59
C GLU A 47 5.65 21.31 -9.84
N LEU A 48 4.56 21.02 -10.53
CA LEU A 48 3.47 20.20 -10.01
C LEU A 48 3.02 19.24 -11.10
N LYS A 49 3.06 17.94 -10.79
CA LYS A 49 2.69 16.89 -11.74
C LYS A 49 1.94 15.78 -11.04
N GLU A 50 0.75 15.49 -11.53
CA GLU A 50 0.09 14.23 -11.21
C GLU A 50 0.86 13.08 -11.87
N ILE A 51 1.35 12.14 -11.06
CA ILE A 51 2.20 11.04 -11.54
C ILE A 51 1.52 9.68 -11.47
N ARG A 52 0.48 9.54 -10.65
CA ARG A 52 -0.25 8.29 -10.48
C ARG A 52 -1.62 8.53 -9.87
N GLN A 53 -2.61 7.75 -10.30
CA GLN A 53 -3.87 7.57 -9.61
C GLN A 53 -3.91 6.14 -9.05
N ILE A 54 -4.50 5.97 -7.87
CA ILE A 54 -4.68 4.67 -7.22
C ILE A 54 -6.18 4.42 -7.13
N SER A 55 -6.65 3.43 -7.88
CA SER A 55 -8.05 3.00 -7.89
C SER A 55 -8.38 2.02 -6.76
N VAL A 56 -9.67 1.71 -6.59
CA VAL A 56 -10.14 0.58 -5.78
C VAL A 56 -9.50 -0.72 -6.24
N ALA A 57 -9.45 -0.98 -7.55
CA ALA A 57 -8.82 -2.18 -8.11
C ALA A 57 -7.33 -2.28 -7.73
N ASP A 58 -6.58 -1.18 -7.85
CA ASP A 58 -5.17 -1.13 -7.46
C ASP A 58 -4.99 -1.43 -5.98
N SER A 59 -5.86 -0.86 -5.15
CA SER A 59 -5.79 -1.05 -3.70
C SER A 59 -6.09 -2.50 -3.29
N ILE A 60 -7.13 -3.12 -3.88
CA ILE A 60 -7.45 -4.53 -3.69
C ILE A 60 -6.26 -5.41 -4.13
N LYS A 61 -5.65 -5.10 -5.28
CA LYS A 61 -4.49 -5.82 -5.79
C LYS A 61 -3.31 -5.74 -4.83
N ILE A 62 -2.95 -4.55 -4.37
CA ILE A 62 -1.85 -4.35 -3.41
C ILE A 62 -2.09 -5.14 -2.12
N ILE A 63 -3.30 -5.07 -1.57
CA ILE A 63 -3.66 -5.80 -0.34
C ILE A 63 -3.55 -7.32 -0.56
N THR A 64 -4.11 -7.81 -1.67
CA THR A 64 -4.12 -9.24 -2.00
C THR A 64 -2.71 -9.77 -2.24
N ASP A 65 -1.89 -9.06 -3.00
CA ASP A 65 -0.51 -9.46 -3.29
C ASP A 65 0.35 -9.50 -2.02
N ASN A 66 0.23 -8.48 -1.16
CA ASN A 66 0.94 -8.43 0.12
C ASN A 66 0.51 -9.57 1.04
N PHE A 67 -0.80 -9.81 1.14
CA PHE A 67 -1.35 -10.90 1.93
C PHE A 67 -0.86 -12.26 1.43
N ASN A 68 -0.91 -12.52 0.13
CA ASN A 68 -0.46 -13.77 -0.46
C ASN A 68 1.04 -13.99 -0.26
N THR A 69 1.85 -12.94 -0.45
CA THR A 69 3.30 -12.99 -0.20
C THR A 69 3.61 -13.37 1.25
N GLU A 70 2.91 -12.78 2.21
CA GLU A 70 3.11 -13.09 3.63
C GLU A 70 2.57 -14.47 3.99
N LYS A 71 1.41 -14.85 3.44
CA LYS A 71 0.82 -16.18 3.60
C LYS A 71 1.75 -17.28 3.08
N GLU A 72 2.41 -17.08 1.94
CA GLU A 72 3.40 -18.02 1.40
C GLU A 72 4.61 -18.18 2.32
N LYS A 73 5.15 -17.07 2.85
CA LYS A 73 6.27 -17.13 3.82
C LYS A 73 5.89 -17.89 5.09
N GLN A 74 4.71 -17.61 5.64
CA GLN A 74 4.20 -18.31 6.82
C GLN A 74 3.95 -19.79 6.53
N MET A 75 3.41 -20.12 5.36
CA MET A 75 3.20 -21.50 4.93
C MET A 75 4.52 -22.27 4.87
N ALA A 76 5.53 -21.71 4.20
CA ALA A 76 6.85 -22.32 4.09
C ALA A 76 7.50 -22.54 5.47
N SER A 77 7.33 -21.60 6.40
CA SER A 77 7.81 -21.76 7.77
C SER A 77 7.08 -22.88 8.51
N LEU A 78 5.75 -22.97 8.39
CA LEU A 78 4.96 -24.01 9.05
C LEU A 78 5.25 -25.40 8.47
N GLU A 79 5.42 -25.53 7.15
CA GLU A 79 5.80 -26.78 6.48
C GLU A 79 7.18 -27.25 6.94
N LYS A 80 8.14 -26.33 7.08
CA LYS A 80 9.46 -26.66 7.67
C LYS A 80 9.34 -27.15 9.10
N THR A 81 8.54 -26.48 9.94
CA THR A 81 8.28 -26.91 11.32
C THR A 81 7.61 -28.28 11.38
N LEU A 82 6.64 -28.54 10.49
CA LEU A 82 5.97 -29.84 10.37
C LEU A 82 6.96 -30.94 10.02
N SER A 83 7.87 -30.70 9.08
CA SER A 83 8.94 -31.64 8.72
C SER A 83 9.82 -31.98 9.91
N VAL A 84 10.26 -30.97 10.69
CA VAL A 84 11.10 -31.18 11.88
C VAL A 84 10.39 -32.03 12.93
N PHE A 85 9.11 -31.77 13.22
CA PHE A 85 8.36 -32.59 14.18
C PHE A 85 8.10 -34.01 13.66
N THR A 86 7.87 -34.15 12.36
CA THR A 86 7.69 -35.46 11.71
C THR A 86 8.98 -36.29 11.81
N GLU A 87 10.14 -35.71 11.53
CA GLU A 87 11.42 -36.40 11.74
C GLU A 87 11.66 -36.74 13.22
N SER A 88 11.30 -35.83 14.12
CA SER A 88 11.51 -36.00 15.56
C SER A 88 10.65 -37.12 16.14
N ILE A 89 9.39 -37.23 15.70
CA ILE A 89 8.51 -38.31 16.15
C ILE A 89 8.97 -39.67 15.61
N GLU A 90 9.43 -39.75 14.36
CA GLU A 90 9.95 -41.00 13.80
C GLU A 90 11.23 -41.45 14.52
N LYS A 91 12.16 -40.52 14.82
CA LYS A 91 13.33 -40.81 15.66
C LYS A 91 12.95 -41.28 17.07
N ALA A 92 11.94 -40.66 17.68
CA ALA A 92 11.48 -41.04 19.02
C ALA A 92 10.84 -42.43 19.04
N LYS A 93 10.08 -42.80 18.00
CA LYS A 93 9.48 -44.13 17.83
C LYS A 93 10.55 -45.22 17.58
N ALA A 94 11.61 -44.90 16.84
CA ALA A 94 12.68 -45.83 16.48
C ALA A 94 13.76 -46.01 17.57
N ALA A 95 13.69 -45.28 18.69
CA ALA A 95 14.69 -45.36 19.76
C ALA A 95 14.67 -46.72 20.48
N ASN A 96 15.81 -47.15 21.02
CA ASN A 96 15.92 -48.40 21.80
C ASN A 96 14.95 -48.49 22.98
N ARG A 97 14.56 -47.33 23.55
CA ARG A 97 13.53 -47.20 24.59
C ARG A 97 12.60 -46.03 24.24
N PRO A 98 11.53 -46.26 23.46
CA PRO A 98 10.63 -45.19 23.04
C PRO A 98 9.91 -44.56 24.24
N SER A 99 9.91 -43.24 24.32
CA SER A 99 9.17 -42.49 25.34
C SER A 99 7.80 -42.10 24.81
N LYS A 100 6.74 -42.69 25.38
CA LYS A 100 5.36 -42.36 25.02
C LYS A 100 5.06 -40.86 25.20
N VAL A 101 5.51 -40.27 26.31
CA VAL A 101 5.31 -38.83 26.60
C VAL A 101 5.93 -37.95 25.51
N MET A 102 7.13 -38.30 25.02
CA MET A 102 7.79 -37.55 23.95
C MET A 102 7.07 -37.72 22.61
N ILE A 103 6.64 -38.95 22.29
CA ILE A 103 5.89 -39.24 21.07
C ILE A 103 4.57 -38.46 21.05
N ASP A 104 3.82 -38.49 22.15
CA ASP A 104 2.54 -37.78 22.29
C ASP A 104 2.74 -36.25 22.18
N SER A 105 3.85 -35.72 22.72
CA SER A 105 4.22 -34.30 22.61
C SER A 105 4.50 -33.88 21.15
N TYR A 106 5.28 -34.67 20.41
CA TYR A 106 5.52 -34.40 18.99
C TYR A 106 4.25 -34.54 18.15
N GLN A 107 3.41 -35.54 18.42
CA GLN A 107 2.13 -35.69 17.74
C GLN A 107 1.24 -34.47 17.98
N SER A 108 1.12 -34.00 19.22
CA SER A 108 0.38 -32.76 19.53
C SER A 108 0.93 -31.55 18.77
N SER A 109 2.25 -31.48 18.58
CA SER A 109 2.90 -30.38 17.85
C SER A 109 2.63 -30.46 16.34
N ILE A 110 2.62 -31.67 15.77
CA ILE A 110 2.21 -31.94 14.39
C ILE A 110 0.75 -31.51 14.18
N ASP A 111 -0.16 -31.96 15.05
CA ASP A 111 -1.59 -31.66 14.94
C ASP A 111 -1.87 -30.16 15.00
N LYS A 112 -1.22 -29.45 15.95
CA LYS A 112 -1.31 -27.99 16.06
C LYS A 112 -0.75 -27.27 14.84
N THR A 113 0.34 -27.77 14.27
CA THR A 113 0.95 -27.18 13.07
C THR A 113 0.04 -27.37 11.86
N ASN A 114 -0.56 -28.55 11.69
CA ASN A 114 -1.55 -28.80 10.65
C ASN A 114 -2.80 -27.91 10.78
N GLN A 115 -3.32 -27.73 12.01
CA GLN A 115 -4.43 -26.81 12.25
C GLN A 115 -4.10 -25.36 11.83
N ARG A 116 -2.87 -24.90 12.09
CA ARG A 116 -2.41 -23.58 11.66
C ARG A 116 -2.29 -23.49 10.14
N ILE A 117 -1.76 -24.52 9.48
CA ILE A 117 -1.69 -24.60 8.01
C ILE A 117 -3.11 -24.51 7.41
N ASP A 118 -4.06 -25.27 7.94
CA ASP A 118 -5.44 -25.27 7.44
C ASP A 118 -6.16 -23.94 7.67
N ALA A 119 -5.95 -23.32 8.84
CA ALA A 119 -6.47 -21.99 9.13
C ALA A 119 -5.88 -20.95 8.16
N LEU A 120 -4.56 -21.00 7.93
CA LEU A 120 -3.87 -20.09 7.02
C LEU A 120 -4.30 -20.31 5.57
N ARG A 121 -4.56 -21.54 5.13
CA ARG A 121 -5.09 -21.82 3.78
C ARG A 121 -6.43 -21.16 3.54
N LYS A 122 -7.31 -21.16 4.54
CA LYS A 122 -8.66 -20.59 4.47
C LYS A 122 -8.72 -19.08 4.72
N SER A 123 -7.64 -18.47 5.21
CA SER A 123 -7.63 -17.04 5.49
C SER A 123 -7.60 -16.21 4.21
N VAL A 124 -8.21 -15.02 4.30
CA VAL A 124 -8.29 -13.97 3.29
C VAL A 124 -7.89 -12.62 3.92
N PRO A 125 -7.55 -11.58 3.13
CA PRO A 125 -7.19 -10.29 3.71
C PRO A 125 -8.41 -9.62 4.37
N ASN A 126 -8.23 -9.17 5.62
CA ASN A 126 -9.29 -8.56 6.43
C ASN A 126 -9.68 -7.15 5.96
N GLU A 127 -8.85 -6.53 5.11
CA GLU A 127 -9.05 -5.19 4.61
C GLU A 127 -9.93 -5.13 3.36
N LEU A 128 -10.21 -6.27 2.71
CA LEU A 128 -11.04 -6.30 1.50
C LEU A 128 -12.51 -5.90 1.69
N PRO A 129 -13.19 -6.24 2.82
CA PRO A 129 -14.60 -5.91 3.01
C PRO A 129 -14.95 -4.42 2.85
N LYS A 130 -14.01 -3.50 3.14
CA LYS A 130 -14.24 -2.05 2.97
C LYS A 130 -14.36 -1.59 1.51
N TYR A 131 -14.07 -2.48 0.56
CA TYR A 131 -14.23 -2.24 -0.87
C TYR A 131 -15.42 -2.97 -1.47
N GLU A 132 -16.19 -3.73 -0.67
CA GLU A 132 -17.40 -4.38 -1.15
C GLU A 132 -18.37 -3.36 -1.76
N ASN A 133 -18.91 -3.70 -2.93
CA ASN A 133 -19.85 -2.87 -3.70
C ASN A 133 -19.30 -1.52 -4.20
N ARG A 134 -17.99 -1.28 -4.11
CA ARG A 134 -17.36 -0.09 -4.71
C ARG A 134 -17.03 -0.32 -6.18
N ASP A 135 -17.05 0.75 -6.96
CA ASP A 135 -16.59 0.70 -8.35
C ASP A 135 -15.08 0.47 -8.39
N ALA A 136 -14.65 -0.54 -9.13
CA ALA A 136 -13.25 -0.89 -9.31
C ALA A 136 -12.41 0.28 -9.88
N ASN A 137 -13.03 1.15 -10.68
CA ASN A 137 -12.38 2.30 -11.31
C ASN A 137 -12.42 3.57 -10.44
N GLU A 138 -13.07 3.52 -9.27
CA GLU A 138 -13.12 4.66 -8.36
C GLU A 138 -11.69 5.01 -7.90
N ILE A 139 -11.27 6.26 -8.13
CA ILE A 139 -9.97 6.74 -7.67
C ILE A 139 -10.05 7.07 -6.18
N LEU A 140 -9.14 6.51 -5.40
CA LEU A 140 -9.06 6.70 -3.95
C LEU A 140 -8.03 7.74 -3.56
N THR A 141 -6.91 7.74 -4.29
CA THR A 141 -5.75 8.55 -3.99
C THR A 141 -5.10 8.99 -5.29
N VAL A 142 -4.69 10.25 -5.34
CA VAL A 142 -3.88 10.82 -6.40
C VAL A 142 -2.49 11.11 -5.82
N VAL A 143 -1.46 10.69 -6.55
CA VAL A 143 -0.07 10.98 -6.21
C VAL A 143 0.39 12.15 -7.05
N VAL A 144 0.64 13.27 -6.38
CA VAL A 144 1.09 14.50 -7.01
C VAL A 144 2.54 14.74 -6.60
N ARG A 145 3.44 14.71 -7.58
CA ARG A 145 4.82 15.16 -7.39
C ARG A 145 4.85 16.67 -7.41
N CYS A 146 5.37 17.26 -6.34
CA CYS A 146 5.56 18.70 -6.24
C CYS A 146 7.02 19.00 -5.91
N THR A 147 7.62 19.83 -6.75
CA THR A 147 8.87 20.54 -6.46
C THR A 147 8.49 21.94 -6.01
N TYR A 148 8.85 22.33 -4.79
CA TYR A 148 8.52 23.65 -4.24
C TYR A 148 9.72 24.28 -3.55
N THR A 149 9.66 25.59 -3.40
CA THR A 149 10.61 26.38 -2.61
C THR A 149 9.90 26.99 -1.41
N ILE A 150 10.58 26.99 -0.27
CA ILE A 150 10.17 27.68 0.96
C ILE A 150 11.30 28.58 1.46
N ASP A 151 10.92 29.72 2.03
CA ASP A 151 11.79 30.61 2.79
C ASP A 151 11.43 30.47 4.28
N GLU A 152 12.32 29.87 5.07
CA GLU A 152 12.11 29.71 6.51
C GLU A 152 12.39 31.06 7.22
N PRO A 153 11.37 31.77 7.71
CA PRO A 153 11.52 33.14 8.21
C PRO A 153 12.43 33.21 9.43
N LEU A 154 12.41 32.20 10.30
CA LEU A 154 13.20 32.18 11.54
C LEU A 154 14.68 31.97 11.29
N THR A 155 15.03 31.15 10.29
CA THR A 155 16.43 30.80 9.99
C THR A 155 17.00 31.54 8.78
N LYS A 156 16.16 32.27 8.04
CA LYS A 156 16.50 32.96 6.77
C LYS A 156 17.09 32.01 5.73
N LYS A 157 16.68 30.73 5.77
CA LYS A 157 17.14 29.71 4.83
C LYS A 157 16.09 29.51 3.75
N ARG A 158 16.55 29.46 2.50
CA ARG A 158 15.76 29.02 1.35
C ARG A 158 16.05 27.55 1.11
N ALA A 159 15.00 26.75 0.94
CA ALA A 159 15.11 25.35 0.58
C ALA A 159 14.21 25.04 -0.62
N THR A 160 14.71 24.23 -1.55
CA THR A 160 13.91 23.63 -2.63
C THR A 160 13.82 22.15 -2.36
N GLU A 161 12.61 21.60 -2.39
CA GLU A 161 12.35 20.21 -2.07
C GLU A 161 11.41 19.57 -3.08
N THR A 162 11.58 18.26 -3.28
CA THR A 162 10.72 17.44 -4.14
C THR A 162 10.09 16.32 -3.35
N PHE A 163 8.76 16.28 -3.35
CA PHE A 163 7.96 15.29 -2.63
C PHE A 163 6.85 14.71 -3.51
N ASP A 164 6.55 13.44 -3.29
CA ASP A 164 5.31 12.81 -3.75
C ASP A 164 4.27 12.97 -2.64
N PHE A 165 3.18 13.69 -2.93
CA PHE A 165 2.04 13.91 -2.05
C PHE A 165 0.91 12.94 -2.38
N PHE A 166 0.35 12.30 -1.36
CA PHE A 166 -0.78 11.37 -1.49
C PHE A 166 -2.04 12.09 -1.02
N LEU A 167 -2.90 12.44 -1.97
CA LEU A 167 -4.04 13.33 -1.78
C LEU A 167 -5.35 12.64 -2.19
N SER A 168 -6.49 13.10 -1.68
CA SER A 168 -7.79 12.69 -2.21
C SER A 168 -8.02 13.28 -3.62
N PRO A 169 -8.80 12.62 -4.50
CA PRO A 169 -9.01 13.10 -5.87
C PRO A 169 -9.72 14.46 -5.99
N ASP A 170 -10.49 14.82 -4.97
CA ASP A 170 -11.19 16.10 -4.84
C ASP A 170 -10.32 17.20 -4.23
N ALA A 171 -9.05 16.91 -3.92
CA ALA A 171 -8.08 17.81 -3.30
C ALA A 171 -8.53 18.38 -1.94
N THR A 172 -9.35 17.64 -1.18
CA THR A 172 -9.80 18.07 0.16
C THR A 172 -9.01 17.44 1.31
N LYS A 173 -8.34 16.31 1.07
CA LYS A 173 -7.62 15.56 2.10
C LYS A 173 -6.18 15.28 1.71
N PHE A 174 -5.29 15.53 2.65
CA PHE A 174 -3.90 15.08 2.63
C PHE A 174 -3.76 13.80 3.46
N TYR A 175 -3.17 12.76 2.88
CA TYR A 175 -2.93 11.50 3.58
C TYR A 175 -1.49 11.38 4.07
N SER A 176 -0.52 11.69 3.21
CA SER A 176 0.90 11.64 3.53
C SER A 176 1.76 12.29 2.43
N LYS A 177 3.06 12.49 2.71
CA LYS A 177 4.06 12.84 1.70
C LYS A 177 5.32 11.98 1.85
N LYS A 178 6.01 11.73 0.75
CA LYS A 178 7.28 11.00 0.71
C LYS A 178 8.32 11.82 -0.06
N ARG A 179 9.49 12.05 0.52
CA ARG A 179 10.59 12.73 -0.18
C ARG A 179 11.04 11.88 -1.36
N VAL A 180 11.18 12.49 -2.53
CA VAL A 180 11.79 11.82 -3.69
C VAL A 180 13.29 11.71 -3.41
N LYS A 181 13.81 10.48 -3.35
CA LYS A 181 15.26 10.26 -3.25
C LYS A 181 15.86 10.51 -4.63
N GLU A 182 16.87 11.36 -4.69
CA GLU A 182 17.75 11.51 -5.84
C GLU A 182 18.60 10.25 -6.05
#